data_AF-A0A7W0H4L8-F1
#
_entry.id   AF-A0A7W0H4L8-F1
#
_cell.length_a   1.000
_cell.length_b   1.000
_cell.length_c   1.000
_cell.angle_alpha   90.00
_cell.angle_beta   90.00
_cell.angle_gamma   90.00
#
_symmetry.space_group_name_H-M   'P 1'
#
loop_
_entity.id
_entity.type
_entity.pdbx_description
1 polymer ?
#
loop_
_entity_poly.entity_id
_entity_poly.type
_entity_poly.pdbx_seq_one_letter_code
_entity_poly.pdbx_strand_id
1 'polypeptide(L)'
;MIPTQTGKVEITCAASGGSAANVLALCERSASTLELGSQRTIALSAVAEAQEGRRLAASRLRLDRTEGRATLARARRQPAQIAAAEALARTHERAAARFGALLGGEAVAKAARETAAAYRTMAQAARRDSGTSWAEARAAVRSAEARLEQAIAAG
;
A
#
# COMPACT_ATOMS: atom_id res chain seq x y z
N MET A 1 7.17 16.04 -16.53
CA MET A 1 7.51 16.08 -15.08
C MET A 1 8.28 14.81 -14.75
N ILE A 2 9.46 14.91 -14.15
CA ILE A 2 10.26 13.76 -13.69
C ILE A 2 10.21 13.71 -12.17
N PRO A 3 9.87 12.57 -11.56
CA PRO A 3 10.02 12.39 -10.13
C PRO A 3 11.49 12.23 -9.74
N THR A 4 11.85 12.83 -8.62
CA THR A 4 13.14 12.64 -7.94
C THR A 4 12.89 11.98 -6.59
N GLN A 5 13.95 11.60 -5.88
CA GLN A 5 13.84 10.98 -4.55
C GLN A 5 13.21 11.90 -3.49
N THR A 6 13.25 13.23 -3.66
CA THR A 6 12.68 14.18 -2.68
C THR A 6 11.64 15.13 -3.27
N GLY A 7 11.20 14.92 -4.51
CA GLY A 7 10.28 15.86 -5.15
C GLY A 7 10.02 15.58 -6.62
N LYS A 8 9.77 16.64 -7.38
CA LYS A 8 9.48 16.60 -8.81
C LYS A 8 10.21 17.73 -9.53
N VAL A 9 10.69 17.45 -10.72
CA VAL A 9 11.21 18.45 -11.65
C VAL A 9 10.29 18.54 -12.85
N GLU A 10 9.93 19.77 -13.20
CA GLU A 10 9.18 20.06 -14.40
C GLU A 10 10.15 20.33 -15.55
N ILE A 11 9.96 19.61 -16.66
CA ILE A 11 10.73 19.79 -17.89
C ILE A 11 9.73 20.08 -18.99
N THR A 12 9.99 21.18 -19.69
CA THR A 12 9.19 21.63 -20.82
C THR A 12 9.99 21.39 -22.09
N CYS A 13 9.43 20.61 -23.01
CA CYS A 13 10.03 20.25 -24.27
C CYS A 13 9.22 20.89 -25.40
N ALA A 14 9.86 21.68 -26.25
CA ALA A 14 9.21 22.30 -27.39
C ALA A 14 9.41 21.44 -28.65
N ALA A 15 8.32 21.19 -29.39
CA ALA A 15 8.36 20.46 -30.65
C ALA A 15 7.63 21.25 -31.74
N SER A 16 8.17 21.24 -32.96
CA SER A 16 7.48 21.73 -34.15
C SER A 16 6.47 20.69 -34.66
N GLY A 17 5.41 21.17 -35.32
CA GLY A 17 4.34 20.33 -35.87
C GLY A 17 4.88 19.19 -36.74
N GLY A 18 4.45 17.96 -36.46
CA GLY A 18 4.90 16.75 -37.16
C GLY A 18 6.00 15.94 -36.46
N SER A 19 6.69 16.50 -35.46
CA SER A 19 7.79 15.83 -34.75
C SER A 19 7.51 15.49 -33.27
N ALA A 20 6.31 15.80 -32.78
CA ALA A 20 5.97 15.78 -31.35
C ALA A 20 6.26 14.44 -30.65
N ALA A 21 5.91 13.30 -31.26
CA ALA A 21 6.15 11.98 -30.65
C ALA A 21 7.64 11.64 -30.50
N ASN A 22 8.45 11.96 -31.52
CA ASN A 22 9.90 11.73 -31.47
C ASN A 22 10.58 12.66 -30.48
N VAL A 23 10.16 13.94 -30.44
CA VAL A 23 10.68 14.92 -29.49
C VAL A 23 10.29 14.55 -28.06
N LEU A 24 9.07 14.06 -27.82
CA LEU A 24 8.64 13.59 -26.51
C LEU A 24 9.51 12.42 -26.05
N ALA A 25 9.70 11.38 -26.87
CA ALA A 25 10.52 10.22 -26.51
C ALA A 25 11.99 10.61 -26.26
N LEU A 26 12.53 11.54 -27.04
CA LEU A 26 13.88 12.06 -26.82
C LEU A 26 13.95 12.84 -25.50
N CYS A 27 12.94 13.67 -25.23
CA CYS A 27 12.90 14.47 -24.03
C CYS A 27 12.73 13.62 -22.78
N GLU A 28 11.89 12.57 -22.79
CA GLU A 28 11.76 11.60 -21.70
C GLU A 28 13.07 10.85 -21.42
N ARG A 29 13.82 10.49 -22.47
CA ARG A 29 15.15 9.89 -22.32
C ARG A 29 16.14 10.87 -21.68
N SER A 30 16.29 12.08 -22.23
CA SER A 30 17.19 13.10 -21.70
C SER A 30 16.83 13.52 -20.28
N ALA A 31 15.53 13.62 -20.01
CA ALA A 31 14.95 13.79 -18.70
C ALA A 31 15.44 12.71 -17.72
N SER A 32 15.27 11.44 -18.08
CA SER A 32 15.65 10.32 -17.21
C SER A 32 17.14 10.27 -16.87
N THR A 33 18.00 10.92 -17.66
CA THR A 33 19.45 10.98 -17.46
C THR A 33 19.96 12.23 -16.73
N LEU A 34 19.09 13.20 -16.41
CA LEU A 34 19.50 14.43 -15.74
C LEU A 34 19.90 14.17 -14.29
N GLU A 35 21.14 14.47 -13.92
CA GLU A 35 21.54 14.55 -12.52
C GLU A 35 21.24 15.95 -11.98
N LEU A 36 20.35 16.04 -10.99
CA LEU A 36 19.94 17.30 -10.36
C LEU A 36 20.68 17.46 -9.04
N GLY A 37 21.93 17.93 -9.11
CA GLY A 37 22.80 17.98 -7.93
C GLY A 37 23.06 16.58 -7.38
N SER A 38 22.74 16.34 -6.11
CA SER A 38 22.84 15.01 -5.48
C SER A 38 21.64 14.09 -5.75
N GLN A 39 20.64 14.54 -6.52
CA GLN A 39 19.40 13.81 -6.72
C GLN A 39 19.45 12.95 -7.97
N ARG A 40 19.20 11.64 -7.80
CA ARG A 40 18.91 10.74 -8.92
C ARG A 40 17.48 10.93 -9.41
N THR A 41 17.35 11.16 -10.71
CA THR A 41 16.09 11.02 -11.44
C THR A 41 15.64 9.57 -11.44
N ILE A 42 14.32 9.38 -11.39
CA ILE A 42 13.71 8.06 -11.52
C ILE A 42 13.13 7.97 -12.93
N ALA A 43 13.41 6.88 -13.63
CA ALA A 43 12.84 6.63 -14.94
C ALA A 43 11.31 6.59 -14.87
N LEU A 44 10.64 7.26 -15.81
CA LEU A 44 9.17 7.31 -15.86
C LEU A 44 8.55 5.91 -16.01
N SER A 45 9.22 5.00 -16.73
CA SER A 45 8.81 3.59 -16.83
C SER A 45 8.79 2.90 -15.46
N ALA A 46 9.83 3.09 -14.64
CA ALA A 46 9.89 2.52 -13.29
C ALA A 46 8.78 3.07 -12.38
N VAL A 47 8.39 4.34 -12.57
CA VAL A 47 7.27 4.96 -11.83
C VAL A 47 5.94 4.36 -12.27
N ALA A 48 5.73 4.18 -13.58
CA ALA A 48 4.53 3.56 -14.13
C ALA A 48 4.40 2.09 -13.68
N GLU A 49 5.49 1.32 -13.73
CA GLU A 49 5.55 -0.05 -13.21
C GLU A 49 5.23 -0.12 -11.72
N ALA A 50 5.78 0.80 -10.92
CA ALA A 50 5.47 0.88 -9.50
C ALA A 50 4.00 1.22 -9.23
N GLN A 51 3.40 2.15 -9.99
CA GLN A 51 1.98 2.49 -9.88
C GLN A 51 1.09 1.28 -10.19
N GLU A 52 1.36 0.56 -11.28
CA GLU A 52 0.60 -0.64 -11.62
C GLU A 52 0.79 -1.74 -10.56
N GLY A 53 2.03 -1.94 -10.10
CA GLY A 53 2.33 -2.85 -8.99
C GLY A 53 1.53 -2.52 -7.72
N ARG A 54 1.41 -1.23 -7.37
CA ARG A 54 0.60 -0.78 -6.21
C ARG A 54 -0.88 -1.07 -6.43
N ARG A 55 -1.42 -0.80 -7.63
CA ARG A 55 -2.82 -1.08 -8.00
C ARG A 55 -3.18 -2.55 -7.87
N LEU A 56 -2.30 -3.44 -8.35
CA LEU A 56 -2.46 -4.89 -8.25
C LEU A 56 -2.37 -5.36 -6.79
N ALA A 57 -1.39 -4.87 -6.03
CA ALA A 57 -1.25 -5.19 -4.62
C ALA A 57 -2.47 -4.75 -3.80
N ALA A 58 -3.02 -3.56 -4.07
CA ALA A 58 -4.24 -3.06 -3.42
C ALA A 58 -5.47 -3.91 -3.76
N SER A 59 -5.63 -4.29 -5.03
CA SER A 59 -6.73 -5.15 -5.47
C SER A 59 -6.68 -6.52 -4.78
N ARG A 60 -5.49 -7.12 -4.69
CA ARG A 60 -5.28 -8.39 -3.98
C ARG A 60 -5.59 -8.26 -2.49
N LEU A 61 -5.08 -7.23 -1.83
CA LEU A 61 -5.36 -6.99 -0.41
C LEU A 61 -6.87 -6.82 -0.14
N ARG A 62 -7.60 -6.14 -1.03
CA ARG A 62 -9.06 -5.99 -0.89
C ARG A 62 -9.80 -7.33 -0.95
N LEU A 63 -9.40 -8.23 -1.85
CA LEU A 63 -9.96 -9.58 -1.94
C LEU A 63 -9.64 -10.38 -0.67
N ASP A 64 -8.36 -10.49 -0.31
CA ASP A 64 -7.90 -11.25 0.86
C ASP A 64 -8.59 -10.74 2.15
N ARG A 65 -8.77 -9.42 2.29
CA ARG A 65 -9.45 -8.82 3.44
C ARG A 65 -10.95 -9.14 3.46
N THR A 66 -11.62 -9.08 2.31
CA THR A 66 -13.05 -9.39 2.22
C THR A 66 -13.33 -10.82 2.67
N GLU A 67 -12.53 -11.77 2.16
CA GLU A 67 -12.62 -13.18 2.55
C GLU A 67 -12.28 -13.40 4.02
N GLY A 68 -11.17 -12.83 4.50
CA GLY A 68 -10.76 -12.95 5.90
C GLY A 68 -11.79 -12.36 6.87
N ARG A 69 -12.39 -11.20 6.55
CA ARG A 69 -13.46 -10.60 7.37
C ARG A 69 -14.73 -11.44 7.38
N ALA A 70 -15.10 -12.04 6.25
CA ALA A 70 -16.24 -12.97 6.19
C ALA A 70 -15.98 -14.20 7.07
N THR A 71 -14.76 -14.74 7.05
CA THR A 71 -14.35 -15.85 7.91
C THR A 71 -14.41 -15.47 9.39
N LEU A 72 -13.86 -14.32 9.76
CA LEU A 72 -13.90 -13.81 11.13
C LEU A 72 -15.34 -13.57 11.62
N ALA A 73 -16.22 -13.03 10.76
CA ALA A 73 -17.62 -12.82 11.10
C ALA A 73 -18.39 -14.13 11.33
N ARG A 74 -18.00 -15.22 10.67
CA ARG A 74 -18.59 -16.56 10.85
C ARG A 74 -17.99 -17.32 12.03
N ALA A 75 -16.86 -16.86 12.59
CA ALA A 75 -16.20 -17.52 13.71
C ALA A 75 -16.99 -17.34 15.02
N ARG A 76 -17.81 -18.33 15.37
CA ARG A 76 -18.66 -18.31 16.58
C ARG A 76 -17.96 -18.79 17.85
N ARG A 77 -16.89 -19.57 17.71
CA ARG A 77 -16.15 -20.15 18.84
C ARG A 77 -14.84 -19.41 19.01
N GLN A 78 -14.41 -19.24 20.27
CA GLN A 78 -13.17 -18.53 20.61
C GLN A 78 -11.95 -19.02 19.82
N PRO A 79 -11.65 -20.34 19.70
CA PRO A 79 -10.51 -20.80 18.89
C PRO A 79 -10.58 -20.36 17.42
N ALA A 80 -11.78 -20.37 16.84
CA ALA A 80 -11.98 -19.93 15.45
C ALA A 80 -11.80 -18.41 15.30
N GLN A 81 -12.21 -17.62 16.29
CA GLN A 81 -12.02 -16.16 16.30
C GLN A 81 -10.54 -15.80 16.37
N ILE A 82 -9.79 -16.48 17.24
CA ILE A 82 -8.34 -16.32 17.36
C ILE A 82 -7.67 -16.65 16.02
N ALA A 83 -7.97 -17.82 15.46
CA ALA A 83 -7.37 -18.26 14.20
C ALA A 83 -7.69 -17.31 13.04
N ALA A 84 -8.94 -16.85 12.92
CA ALA A 84 -9.35 -15.92 11.88
C ALA A 84 -8.67 -14.54 12.03
N ALA A 85 -8.56 -14.02 13.25
CA ALA A 85 -7.87 -12.76 13.52
C ALA A 85 -6.37 -12.86 13.20
N GLU A 86 -5.71 -13.96 13.59
CA GLU A 86 -4.29 -14.19 13.24
C GLU A 86 -4.06 -14.36 11.74
N ALA A 87 -4.98 -15.02 11.03
CA ALA A 87 -4.92 -15.15 9.58
C ALA A 87 -5.03 -13.78 8.87
N LEU A 88 -5.90 -12.90 9.36
CA LEU A 88 -6.00 -11.51 8.90
C LEU A 88 -4.72 -10.72 9.21
N ALA A 89 -4.11 -10.91 10.37
CA ALA A 89 -2.82 -10.28 10.68
C ALA A 89 -1.72 -10.67 9.69
N ARG A 90 -1.55 -11.98 9.42
CA ARG A 90 -0.57 -12.49 8.44
C ARG A 90 -0.82 -11.96 7.03
N THR A 91 -2.09 -11.82 6.65
CA THR A 91 -2.49 -11.23 5.36
C THR A 91 -1.99 -9.80 5.22
N HIS A 92 -2.16 -8.99 6.27
CA HIS A 92 -1.70 -7.61 6.28
C HIS A 92 -0.16 -7.50 6.37
N GLU A 93 0.53 -8.41 7.05
CA GLU A 93 1.99 -8.48 7.03
C GLU A 93 2.54 -8.78 5.63
N ARG A 94 1.93 -9.75 4.92
CA ARG A 94 2.28 -10.03 3.52
C ARG A 94 2.00 -8.84 2.61
N ALA A 95 0.89 -8.13 2.82
CA ALA A 95 0.61 -6.92 2.08
C ALA A 95 1.65 -5.83 2.37
N ALA A 96 2.05 -5.65 3.63
CA ALA A 96 3.08 -4.70 4.00
C ALA A 96 4.43 -5.00 3.33
N ALA A 97 4.82 -6.27 3.25
CA ALA A 97 6.03 -6.68 2.55
C ALA A 97 5.95 -6.37 1.04
N ARG A 98 4.82 -6.65 0.39
CA ARG A 98 4.60 -6.34 -1.03
C ARG A 98 4.66 -4.85 -1.31
N PHE A 99 3.94 -4.03 -0.53
CA PHE A 99 3.97 -2.57 -0.70
C PHE A 99 5.34 -1.98 -0.37
N GLY A 100 6.03 -2.50 0.65
CA GLY A 100 7.37 -2.02 1.01
C GLY A 100 8.46 -2.31 -0.03
N ALA A 101 8.20 -3.24 -0.95
CA ALA A 101 9.10 -3.52 -2.08
C ALA A 101 8.84 -2.63 -3.30
N LEU A 102 7.75 -1.84 -3.29
CA LEU A 102 7.38 -0.94 -4.38
C LEU A 102 7.79 0.49 -4.05
N LEU A 103 8.33 1.20 -5.04
CA LEU A 103 8.62 2.63 -4.92
C LEU A 103 7.37 3.39 -4.46
N GLY A 104 7.47 4.24 -3.44
CA GLY A 104 6.33 5.02 -2.92
C GLY A 104 5.28 4.21 -2.15
N GLY A 105 5.55 2.95 -1.82
CA GLY A 105 4.64 2.09 -1.07
C GLY A 105 4.81 2.13 0.45
N GLU A 106 5.72 2.95 0.98
CA GLU A 106 6.14 2.94 2.38
C GLU A 106 5.00 3.29 3.34
N ALA A 107 4.20 4.29 2.99
CA ALA A 107 3.05 4.72 3.78
C ALA A 107 1.99 3.60 3.88
N VAL A 108 1.70 2.94 2.76
CA VAL A 108 0.76 1.80 2.71
C VAL A 108 1.32 0.62 3.49
N ALA A 109 2.61 0.33 3.34
CA ALA A 109 3.28 -0.74 4.06
C ALA A 109 3.24 -0.53 5.57
N LYS A 110 3.45 0.71 6.04
CA LYS A 110 3.32 1.09 7.45
C LYS A 110 1.89 0.88 7.95
N ALA A 111 0.89 1.40 7.24
CA ALA A 111 -0.52 1.25 7.61
C ALA A 111 -0.95 -0.23 7.63
N ALA A 112 -0.44 -1.05 6.72
CA ALA A 112 -0.70 -2.49 6.71
C ALA A 112 -0.09 -3.20 7.93
N ARG A 113 1.14 -2.85 8.35
CA ARG A 113 1.74 -3.38 9.60
C ARG A 113 0.94 -2.99 10.83
N GLU A 114 0.47 -1.75 10.91
CA GLU A 114 -0.38 -1.29 12.01
C GLU A 114 -1.71 -2.04 12.06
N THR A 115 -2.31 -2.32 10.90
CA THR A 115 -3.53 -3.14 10.79
C THR A 115 -3.28 -4.58 11.21
N ALA A 116 -2.14 -5.17 10.83
CA ALA A 116 -1.73 -6.49 11.31
C ALA A 116 -1.57 -6.55 12.83
N ALA A 117 -0.98 -5.52 13.44
CA ALA A 117 -0.86 -5.41 14.89
C ALA A 117 -2.23 -5.34 15.56
N ALA A 118 -3.17 -4.55 15.02
CA ALA A 118 -4.53 -4.46 15.55
C ALA A 118 -5.26 -5.82 15.52
N TYR A 119 -5.11 -6.60 14.44
CA TYR A 119 -5.65 -7.96 14.36
C TYR A 119 -4.99 -8.93 15.35
N ARG A 120 -3.68 -8.80 15.62
CA ARG A 120 -3.02 -9.57 16.70
C ARG A 120 -3.56 -9.23 18.08
N THR A 121 -3.79 -7.95 18.36
CA THR A 121 -4.43 -7.51 19.60
C THR A 121 -5.85 -8.07 19.73
N MET A 122 -6.62 -8.11 18.64
CA MET A 122 -7.93 -8.75 18.61
C MET A 122 -7.85 -10.25 18.94
N ALA A 123 -6.89 -10.98 18.34
CA ALA A 123 -6.67 -12.39 18.66
C ALA A 123 -6.35 -12.59 20.16
N GLN A 124 -5.53 -11.72 20.75
CA GLN A 124 -5.24 -11.73 22.19
C GLN A 124 -6.48 -11.42 23.04
N ALA A 125 -7.32 -10.48 22.62
CA ALA A 125 -8.57 -10.16 23.31
C ALA A 125 -9.53 -11.36 23.32
N ALA A 126 -9.66 -12.08 22.19
CA ALA A 126 -10.41 -13.33 22.15
C ALA A 126 -9.86 -14.37 23.13
N ARG A 127 -8.53 -14.55 23.21
CA ARG A 127 -7.90 -15.49 24.17
C ARG A 127 -8.24 -15.19 25.63
N ARG A 128 -8.41 -13.92 25.98
CA ARG A 128 -8.74 -13.49 27.35
C ARG A 128 -10.23 -13.60 27.68
N ASP A 129 -11.07 -13.98 26.71
CA ASP A 129 -12.53 -14.10 26.82
C ASP A 129 -13.23 -12.86 27.40
N SER A 130 -12.66 -11.67 27.15
CA SER A 130 -13.19 -10.39 27.63
C SER A 130 -13.98 -9.69 26.54
N GLY A 131 -15.30 -9.62 26.70
CA GLY A 131 -16.20 -8.94 25.76
C GLY A 131 -15.86 -7.47 25.53
N THR A 132 -15.47 -6.76 26.60
CA THR A 132 -15.04 -5.34 26.50
C THR A 132 -13.75 -5.21 25.71
N SER A 133 -12.72 -6.01 26.02
CA SER A 133 -11.45 -5.99 25.30
C SER A 133 -11.62 -6.39 23.83
N TRP A 134 -12.56 -7.31 23.55
CA TRP A 134 -12.92 -7.68 22.19
C TRP A 134 -13.57 -6.52 21.42
N ALA A 135 -14.51 -5.79 22.05
CA ALA A 135 -15.15 -4.63 21.44
C ALA A 135 -14.16 -3.49 21.13
N GLU A 136 -13.25 -3.19 22.06
CA GLU A 136 -12.17 -2.23 21.89
C GLU A 136 -11.22 -2.63 20.75
N ALA A 137 -10.77 -3.89 20.75
CA ALA A 137 -9.90 -4.39 19.68
C ALA A 137 -10.60 -4.34 18.31
N ARG A 138 -11.92 -4.60 18.26
CA ARG A 138 -12.72 -4.44 17.04
C ARG A 138 -12.81 -2.99 16.58
N ALA A 139 -12.91 -2.03 17.49
CA ALA A 139 -12.85 -0.61 17.15
C ALA A 139 -11.46 -0.20 16.61
N ALA A 140 -10.39 -0.68 17.26
CA ALA A 140 -9.02 -0.44 16.83
C ALA A 140 -8.74 -0.98 15.42
N VAL A 141 -9.21 -2.20 15.11
CA VAL A 141 -9.13 -2.78 13.76
C VAL A 141 -9.84 -1.90 12.73
N ARG A 142 -11.07 -1.44 13.01
CA ARG A 142 -11.80 -0.55 12.07
C ARG A 142 -11.04 0.75 11.79
N SER A 143 -10.47 1.36 12.83
CA SER A 143 -9.66 2.58 12.68
C SER A 143 -8.37 2.32 11.88
N ALA A 144 -7.68 1.21 12.13
CA ALA A 144 -6.49 0.84 11.37
C ALA A 144 -6.82 0.55 9.89
N GLU A 145 -7.90 -0.17 9.60
CA GLU A 145 -8.36 -0.43 8.23
C GLU A 145 -8.74 0.86 7.49
N ALA A 146 -9.39 1.81 8.16
CA ALA A 146 -9.71 3.11 7.56
C ALA A 146 -8.44 3.90 7.18
N ARG A 147 -7.43 3.91 8.05
CA ARG A 147 -6.13 4.54 7.77
C ARG A 147 -5.38 3.84 6.63
N LEU A 148 -5.50 2.52 6.53
CA LEU A 148 -4.95 1.75 5.42
C LEU A 148 -5.63 2.11 4.09
N GLU A 149 -6.95 2.25 4.04
CA GLU A 149 -7.64 2.71 2.83
C GLU A 149 -7.24 4.13 2.44
N GLN A 150 -7.09 5.05 3.40
CA GLN A 150 -6.60 6.40 3.13
C GLN A 150 -5.18 6.37 2.54
N ALA A 151 -4.30 5.54 3.09
CA ALA A 151 -2.95 5.38 2.55
C ALA A 151 -2.94 4.80 1.13
N ILE A 152 -3.83 3.84 0.84
CA ILE A 152 -3.98 3.26 -0.51
C ILE A 152 -4.54 4.30 -1.49
N ALA A 153 -5.46 5.15 -1.06
CA ALA A 153 -6.04 6.18 -1.92
C ALA A 153 -5.08 7.36 -2.20
N ALA A 154 -4.11 7.58 -1.32
CA ALA A 154 -3.13 8.67 -1.43
C ALA A 154 -1.88 8.31 -2.27
N GLY A 155 -1.64 7.02 -2.55
CA GLY A 155 -0.47 6.51 -3.28
C GLY A 155 -0.80 5.93 -4.64
#